data_AF-A0A1J3E4Q0-F1
#
_entry.id   AF-A0A1J3E4Q0-F1
#
_cell.length_a   1.000
_cell.length_b   1.000
_cell.length_c   1.000
_cell.angle_alpha   90.00
_cell.angle_beta   90.00
_cell.angle_gamma   90.00
#
_symmetry.space_group_name_H-M   'P 1'
#
loop_
_entity.id
_entity.type
_entity.pdbx_description
1 polymer ?
#
loop_
_entity_poly.entity_id
_entity_poly.type
_entity_poly.pdbx_seq_one_letter_code
_entity_poly.pdbx_strand_id
1 'polypeptide(L)'
;VQIGGSDQWGNITAGTDLIRKILQTEEAAYGLTFPLLLKNDGTKFGKSEDGAIWLSPSKLSPYKFYQYFFSVPDVDVIRFL
;
A
#
# COMPACT_ATOMS: atom_id res chain seq x y z
N VAL A 1 -6.92 -3.35 15.94
CA VAL A 1 -7.21 -3.26 14.49
C VAL A 1 -5.97 -3.63 13.70
N GLN A 2 -6.09 -4.41 12.63
CA GLN A 2 -5.01 -4.75 11.70
C GLN A 2 -5.22 -4.01 10.38
N ILE A 3 -4.16 -3.40 9.87
CA ILE A 3 -4.18 -2.65 8.62
C ILE A 3 -3.21 -3.31 7.63
N GLY A 4 -3.62 -3.48 6.38
CA GLY A 4 -2.78 -4.11 5.35
C GLY A 4 -2.97 -3.52 3.95
N GLY A 5 -2.13 -3.97 3.03
CA GLY A 5 -2.30 -3.71 1.60
C GLY A 5 -3.58 -4.36 1.06
N SER A 6 -3.96 -3.97 -0.16
CA SER A 6 -5.17 -4.47 -0.83
C SER A 6 -5.24 -6.01 -0.95
N ASP A 7 -4.08 -6.66 -0.97
CA ASP A 7 -3.93 -8.11 -1.11
C ASP A 7 -3.99 -8.87 0.23
N GLN A 8 -4.06 -8.16 1.37
CA GLN A 8 -3.99 -8.78 2.70
C GLN A 8 -5.34 -9.18 3.29
N TRP A 9 -6.46 -8.97 2.58
CA TRP A 9 -7.80 -9.20 3.13
C TRP A 9 -7.98 -10.60 3.72
N GLY A 10 -7.57 -11.64 3.00
CA GLY A 10 -7.68 -13.02 3.47
C GLY A 10 -6.85 -13.31 4.72
N ASN A 11 -5.65 -12.73 4.82
CA ASN A 11 -4.80 -12.88 6.01
C ASN A 11 -5.40 -12.16 7.22
N ILE A 12 -5.98 -10.98 7.01
CA ILE A 12 -6.61 -10.18 8.07
C ILE A 12 -7.84 -10.89 8.61
N THR A 13 -8.74 -11.38 7.74
CA THR A 13 -9.96 -12.08 8.20
C THR A 13 -9.62 -13.38 8.92
N ALA A 14 -8.67 -14.16 8.40
CA ALA A 14 -8.16 -15.34 9.09
C ALA A 14 -7.57 -14.99 10.49
N GLY A 15 -6.85 -13.87 10.58
CA GLY A 15 -6.34 -13.33 11.85
C GLY A 15 -7.45 -12.97 12.83
N THR A 16 -8.50 -12.28 12.38
CA THR A 16 -9.65 -11.94 13.23
C THR A 16 -10.39 -13.17 13.75
N ASP A 17 -10.58 -14.18 12.91
CA ASP A 17 -11.19 -15.46 13.30
C ASP A 17 -10.33 -16.22 14.32
N LEU A 18 -9.01 -16.21 14.15
CA LEU A 18 -8.07 -16.84 15.08
C LEU A 18 -8.11 -16.15 16.46
N ILE A 19 -8.08 -14.82 16.49
CA ILE A 19 -8.15 -14.03 17.73
C ILE A 19 -9.46 -14.37 18.47
N ARG A 20 -10.58 -14.40 17.76
CA ARG A 20 -11.89 -14.78 18.33
C ARG A 20 -11.85 -16.16 18.98
N LYS A 21 -11.24 -17.15 18.30
CA LYS A 21 -11.16 -18.53 18.79
C LYS A 21 -10.25 -18.69 20.02
N ILE A 22 -9.11 -18.00 20.05
CA ILE A 22 -8.12 -18.13 21.13
C ILE A 22 -8.57 -17.37 22.38
N LEU A 23 -8.98 -16.12 22.22
CA LEU A 23 -9.25 -15.25 23.37
C LEU A 23 -10.65 -15.46 23.94
N GLN A 24 -11.56 -16.10 23.19
CA GLN A 24 -12.95 -16.36 23.60
C GLN A 24 -13.65 -15.12 24.18
N THR A 25 -13.29 -13.94 23.66
CA THR A 25 -13.80 -12.65 24.11
C THR A 25 -14.87 -12.13 23.16
N GLU A 26 -15.82 -11.39 23.72
CA GLU A 26 -16.81 -10.59 22.99
C GLU A 26 -16.15 -9.39 22.28
N GLU A 27 -14.93 -9.01 22.66
CA GLU A 27 -14.19 -7.91 22.04
C GLU A 27 -13.74 -8.29 20.62
N ALA A 28 -14.29 -7.59 19.62
CA ALA A 28 -13.98 -7.84 18.23
C ALA A 28 -12.60 -7.29 17.82
N ALA A 29 -11.82 -8.11 17.12
CA ALA A 29 -10.70 -7.62 16.33
C ALA A 29 -11.20 -7.10 14.98
N TYR A 30 -10.66 -5.96 14.54
CA TYR A 30 -11.06 -5.30 13.29
C TYR A 30 -9.94 -5.30 12.25
N GLY A 31 -10.33 -5.27 10.97
CA GLY A 31 -9.43 -5.26 9.83
C GLY A 31 -9.75 -4.14 8.85
N LEU A 32 -8.72 -3.56 8.23
CA LEU A 32 -8.84 -2.57 7.15
C LEU A 32 -7.76 -2.81 6.09
N THR A 33 -8.13 -2.68 4.82
CA THR A 33 -7.19 -2.74 3.69
C THR A 33 -7.19 -1.44 2.93
N PHE A 34 -6.02 -1.01 2.48
CA PHE A 34 -5.89 0.12 1.56
C PHE A 34 -6.23 -0.31 0.12
N PRO A 35 -6.73 0.61 -0.72
CA PRO A 35 -6.93 0.33 -2.14
C PRO A 35 -5.60 0.06 -2.85
N LEU A 36 -5.66 -0.71 -3.94
CA LEU A 36 -4.49 -0.88 -4.81
C LEU A 36 -4.22 0.42 -5.57
N LEU A 37 -3.05 1.01 -5.36
CA LEU A 37 -2.65 2.22 -6.07
C LEU A 37 -2.19 1.89 -7.49
N LEU A 38 -2.95 2.37 -8.47
CA LEU A 38 -2.64 2.33 -9.90
C LEU A 38 -2.53 3.76 -10.43
N LYS A 39 -1.73 3.96 -11.47
CA LYS A 39 -1.78 5.17 -12.30
C LYS A 39 -2.98 5.10 -13.25
N ASN A 40 -3.36 6.21 -13.87
CA ASN A 40 -4.47 6.23 -14.82
C ASN A 40 -4.23 5.34 -16.05
N ASP A 41 -2.96 5.09 -16.41
CA ASP A 41 -2.57 4.15 -17.47
C ASP A 41 -2.67 2.65 -17.06
N GLY A 42 -3.12 2.36 -15.83
CA GLY A 42 -3.27 1.01 -15.30
C GLY A 42 -1.98 0.39 -14.76
N THR A 43 -0.83 1.07 -14.87
CA THR A 43 0.44 0.59 -14.30
C THR A 43 0.44 0.71 -12.78
N LYS A 44 1.14 -0.21 -12.11
CA LYS A 44 1.27 -0.18 -10.64
C LYS A 44 2.06 1.06 -10.21
N PHE A 45 1.52 1.77 -9.24
CA PHE A 45 2.24 2.86 -8.59
C PHE A 45 3.53 2.35 -7.93
N GLY A 46 4.62 3.12 -8.02
CA GLY A 46 5.92 2.77 -7.46
C GLY A 46 6.78 1.86 -8.35
N LYS A 47 6.33 1.56 -9.57
CA LYS A 47 7.15 0.97 -10.63
C LYS A 47 7.44 2.02 -11.72
N SER A 48 8.72 2.13 -12.07
CA SER A 48 9.24 2.87 -13.21
C SER A 48 9.84 1.91 -14.24
N GLU A 49 10.17 2.40 -15.43
CA GLU A 49 10.90 1.62 -16.46
C GLU A 49 12.23 1.08 -15.92
N ASP A 50 12.89 1.83 -15.04
CA ASP A 50 14.14 1.47 -14.36
C ASP A 50 13.93 0.54 -13.13
N GLY A 51 12.70 0.13 -12.82
CA GLY A 51 12.37 -0.74 -11.69
C GLY A 51 11.67 -0.03 -10.53
N ALA A 52 11.83 -0.57 -9.32
CA ALA A 52 11.12 -0.10 -8.13
C ALA A 52 11.63 1.25 -7.62
N ILE A 53 10.72 2.09 -7.14
CA ILE A 53 11.06 3.35 -6.48
C ILE A 53 11.43 3.06 -5.02
N TRP A 54 12.73 2.97 -4.75
CA TRP A 54 13.25 2.65 -3.42
C TRP A 54 13.27 3.86 -2.49
N LEU A 55 12.98 3.63 -1.21
CA LEU A 55 13.17 4.63 -0.15
C LEU A 55 14.64 4.76 0.31
N SER A 56 15.44 3.71 0.08
CA SER A 56 16.83 3.70 0.50
C SER A 56 17.68 4.54 -0.46
N PRO A 57 18.44 5.55 0.03
CA PRO A 57 19.23 6.45 -0.81
C PRO A 57 20.39 5.74 -1.53
N SER A 58 20.83 4.57 -1.03
CA SER A 58 21.85 3.75 -1.69
C SER A 58 21.30 2.97 -2.89
N LYS A 59 19.98 2.80 -2.99
CA LYS A 59 19.31 2.12 -4.10
C LYS A 59 18.67 3.09 -5.10
N LEU A 60 18.18 4.24 -4.63
CA LEU A 60 17.64 5.30 -5.46
C LEU A 60 18.01 6.65 -4.86
N SER A 61 18.66 7.51 -5.62
CA SER A 61 19.07 8.81 -5.10
C SER A 61 17.85 9.67 -4.73
N PRO A 62 17.95 10.54 -3.69
CA PRO A 62 16.86 11.45 -3.33
C PRO A 62 16.37 12.31 -4.50
N TYR A 63 17.26 12.70 -5.40
CA TYR A 63 16.90 13.41 -6.63
C TYR A 63 15.96 12.59 -7.53
N LYS A 64 16.31 11.33 -7.83
CA LYS A 64 15.47 10.45 -8.66
C LYS A 64 14.13 10.13 -7.97
N PHE A 65 14.15 9.96 -6.64
CA PHE A 65 12.93 9.79 -5.86
C PHE A 65 12.01 10.99 -6.01
N TYR A 66 12.52 12.22 -5.85
CA TYR A 66 11.75 13.44 -6.05
C TYR A 66 11.20 13.57 -7.48
N GLN A 67 12.04 13.32 -8.50
CA GLN A 67 11.63 13.40 -9.90
C GLN A 67 10.46 12.47 -10.22
N TYR A 68 10.41 11.27 -9.62
CA TYR A 68 9.30 10.35 -9.81
C TYR A 68 7.94 10.95 -9.40
N PHE A 69 7.88 11.65 -8.26
CA PHE A 69 6.64 12.30 -7.81
C PHE A 69 6.36 13.61 -8.54
N PHE A 70 7.41 14.36 -8.89
CA PHE A 70 7.27 15.60 -9.66
C PHE A 70 6.67 15.35 -11.05
N SER A 71 6.96 14.20 -11.66
CA SER A 71 6.43 13.81 -12.98
C SER A 71 5.06 13.13 -12.93
N VAL A 72 4.37 13.09 -11.78
CA VAL A 72 3.01 12.54 -11.70
C VAL A 72 2.05 13.41 -12.53
N PRO A 73 1.24 12.82 -13.43
CA PRO A 73 0.27 13.57 -14.22
C PRO A 73 -0.82 14.23 -13.36
N ASP A 74 -1.32 15.39 -13.80
CA ASP A 74 -2.38 16.15 -13.12
C ASP A 74 -3.65 15.33 -12.83
N VAL A 75 -3.98 14.36 -13.70
CA VAL A 75 -5.15 13.47 -13.52
C VAL A 75 -5.00 12.54 -12.32
N ASP A 76 -3.76 12.22 -11.91
CA ASP A 76 -3.45 11.31 -10.82
C ASP A 76 -3.01 12.04 -9.54
N VAL A 77 -2.46 13.26 -9.66
CA VAL A 77 -1.79 13.96 -8.54
C VAL A 77 -2.74 14.23 -7.36
N ILE A 78 -3.98 14.62 -7.61
CA ILE A 78 -4.95 14.94 -6.56
C ILE A 78 -5.31 13.70 -5.73
N ARG A 79 -5.34 12.50 -6.35
CA ARG A 79 -5.60 11.25 -5.64
C ARG A 79 -4.41 10.81 -4.77
N PHE A 80 -3.20 11.28 -5.08
CA PHE A 80 -1.99 10.92 -4.35
C PHE A 80 -1.62 11.90 -3.22
N LEU A 81 -2.32 13.04 -3.11
CA LEU A 81 -2.25 13.99 -1.99
C LEU A 81 -3.20 13.57 -0.86
#